data_AF-A0A7J3DJZ2-F1
#
_entry.id   AF-A0A7J3DJZ2-F1
#
_cell.length_a   1.000
_cell.length_b   1.000
_cell.length_c   1.000
_cell.angle_alpha   90.00
_cell.angle_beta   90.00
_cell.angle_gamma   90.00
#
_symmetry.space_group_name_H-M   'P 1'
#
loop_
_entity.id
_entity.type
_entity.pdbx_description
1 polymer ?
#
loop_
_entity_poly.entity_id
_entity_poly.type
_entity_poly.pdbx_seq_one_letter_code
_entity_poly.pdbx_strand_id
1 'polypeptide(L)'
;MNIPCSTCNARCCRNYIVSITAHDLLRIYEKLNNLEWVDATRVEKNKISPARSFLLPCNGKREEHVLCLKRNGKGRCIFLGKNNLCRIYSFRPMVCREYPFEKKGGWDKVQGGVEAPGGMGA
;
A
#
# COMPACT_ATOMS: atom_id res chain seq x y z
N MET A 1 15.39 -11.83 14.64
CA MET A 1 15.32 -10.71 13.66
C MET A 1 15.36 -11.32 12.27
N ASN A 2 14.24 -11.38 11.55
CA ASN A 2 14.23 -11.94 10.20
C ASN A 2 14.11 -10.80 9.19
N ILE A 3 15.26 -10.33 8.73
CA ILE A 3 15.41 -9.29 7.71
C ILE A 3 15.69 -10.02 6.39
N PRO A 4 14.74 -10.19 5.45
CA PRO A 4 15.04 -10.83 4.16
C PRO A 4 15.68 -9.83 3.18
N CYS A 5 16.57 -8.97 3.67
CA CYS A 5 17.02 -7.76 2.97
C CYS A 5 18.29 -7.95 2.12
N SER A 6 18.62 -9.16 1.69
CA SER A 6 19.54 -9.31 0.56
C SER A 6 18.80 -9.27 -0.79
N THR A 7 17.49 -9.54 -0.83
CA THR A 7 16.72 -9.67 -2.08
C THR A 7 15.59 -8.65 -2.24
N CYS A 8 15.37 -7.79 -1.23
CA CYS A 8 14.34 -6.75 -1.33
C CYS A 8 14.73 -5.67 -2.35
N ASN A 9 14.02 -5.63 -3.47
CA ASN A 9 14.21 -4.63 -4.52
C ASN A 9 13.30 -3.40 -4.37
N ALA A 10 12.47 -3.33 -3.31
CA ALA A 10 11.51 -2.26 -3.04
C ALA A 10 10.47 -1.97 -4.14
N ARG A 11 10.22 -2.92 -5.05
CA ARG A 11 9.17 -2.79 -6.08
C ARG A 11 7.81 -2.48 -5.47
N CYS A 12 7.44 -3.13 -4.37
CA CYS A 12 6.14 -2.90 -3.74
C CYS A 12 5.96 -1.47 -3.22
N CYS A 13 7.02 -0.88 -2.66
CA CYS A 13 7.01 0.48 -2.15
C CYS A 13 7.01 1.52 -3.28
N ARG A 14 7.47 1.17 -4.48
CA ARG A 14 7.51 2.08 -5.63
C ARG A 14 6.25 2.03 -6.50
N ASN A 15 5.67 0.84 -6.69
CA ASN A 15 4.74 0.62 -7.80
C ASN A 15 3.29 0.39 -7.36
N TYR A 16 3.01 -0.01 -6.11
CA TYR A 16 1.65 -0.40 -5.72
C TYR A 16 1.05 0.52 -4.68
N ILE A 17 -0.22 0.88 -4.86
CA ILE A 17 -1.05 1.42 -3.79
C ILE A 17 -1.33 0.28 -2.82
N VAL A 18 -0.84 0.44 -1.59
CA VAL A 18 -0.96 -0.57 -0.53
C VAL A 18 -2.22 -0.24 0.24
N SER A 19 -3.30 -0.99 -0.01
CA SER A 19 -4.49 -0.92 0.84
C SER A 19 -4.19 -1.41 2.25
N ILE A 20 -4.86 -0.83 3.25
CA ILE A 20 -4.72 -1.21 4.66
C ILE A 20 -6.07 -1.59 5.25
N THR A 21 -6.05 -2.57 6.14
CA THR A 21 -7.22 -2.97 6.93
C THR A 21 -7.29 -2.18 8.24
N ALA A 22 -8.43 -2.25 8.93
CA ALA A 22 -8.55 -1.69 10.29
C ALA A 22 -7.51 -2.29 11.27
N HIS A 23 -7.18 -3.58 11.13
CA HIS A 23 -6.14 -4.23 11.94
C HIS A 23 -4.75 -3.69 11.65
N ASP A 24 -4.44 -3.36 10.39
CA ASP A 24 -3.18 -2.69 10.04
C ASP A 24 -3.13 -1.28 10.64
N LEU A 25 -4.26 -0.56 10.61
CA LEU A 25 -4.38 0.77 11.19
C LEU A 25 -4.05 0.76 12.68
N LEU A 26 -4.71 -0.10 13.46
CA LEU A 26 -4.46 -0.22 14.89
C LEU A 26 -3.00 -0.57 15.18
N ARG A 27 -2.46 -1.61 14.53
CA ARG A 27 -1.10 -2.09 14.76
C ARG A 27 -0.02 -1.06 14.42
N ILE A 28 -0.20 -0.29 13.36
CA ILE A 28 0.77 0.75 12.97
C ILE A 28 0.61 1.98 13.86
N TYR A 29 -0.63 2.34 14.21
CA TYR A 29 -0.90 3.45 15.14
C TYR A 29 -0.26 3.21 16.51
N GLU A 30 -0.33 2.00 17.06
CA GLU A 30 0.36 1.64 18.32
C GLU A 30 1.88 1.87 18.28
N LYS A 31 2.50 1.87 17.10
CA LYS A 31 3.95 2.06 16.93
C LYS A 31 4.34 3.49 16.58
N LEU A 32 3.49 4.23 15.88
CA LEU A 32 3.79 5.58 15.38
C LEU A 32 3.06 6.69 16.14
N ASN A 33 1.97 6.37 16.83
CA ASN A 33 1.12 7.28 17.58
C ASN A 33 0.60 8.49 16.78
N ASN A 34 0.38 8.30 15.47
CA ASN A 34 -0.19 9.32 14.58
C ASN A 34 -0.83 8.66 13.34
N LEU A 35 -1.53 9.45 12.54
CA LEU A 35 -2.22 9.02 11.31
C LEU A 35 -1.69 9.69 10.03
N GLU A 36 -0.57 10.42 10.08
CA GLU A 36 -0.04 11.19 8.93
C GLU A 36 0.38 10.33 7.73
N TRP A 37 0.48 9.02 7.96
CA TRP A 37 0.88 8.00 6.99
C TRP A 37 -0.30 7.31 6.30
N VAL A 38 -1.53 7.59 6.73
CA VAL A 38 -2.77 7.08 6.11
C VAL A 38 -3.22 8.04 5.03
N ASP A 39 -3.78 7.48 3.97
CA ASP A 39 -4.45 8.23 2.91
C ASP A 39 -5.75 7.52 2.52
N ALA A 40 -6.69 8.25 1.93
CA ALA A 40 -7.93 7.72 1.38
C ALA A 40 -7.93 8.01 -0.12
N THR A 41 -7.77 6.96 -0.93
CA THR A 41 -7.76 7.11 -2.39
C THR A 41 -9.09 6.65 -2.97
N ARG A 42 -9.59 7.42 -3.94
CA ARG A 42 -10.77 7.06 -4.71
C ARG A 42 -10.50 5.80 -5.52
N VAL A 43 -11.47 4.89 -5.52
CA VAL A 43 -11.47 3.71 -6.38
C VAL A 43 -12.39 3.96 -7.57
N GLU A 44 -11.92 3.65 -8.77
CA GLU A 44 -12.75 3.65 -9.97
C GLU A 44 -13.53 2.33 -10.06
N LYS A 45 -14.85 2.41 -10.29
CA LYS A 45 -15.79 1.27 -10.28
C LYS A 45 -15.40 0.07 -11.18
N ASN A 46 -14.56 0.29 -12.20
CA ASN A 46 -14.13 -0.75 -13.15
C ASN A 46 -12.77 -1.38 -12.81
N LYS A 47 -12.09 -0.88 -11.78
CA LYS A 47 -10.88 -1.52 -11.23
C LYS A 47 -11.32 -2.24 -9.96
N ILE A 48 -11.70 -3.51 -10.12
CA ILE A 48 -12.08 -4.40 -9.02
C ILE A 48 -10.96 -4.34 -7.98
N SER A 49 -11.18 -3.55 -6.93
CA SER A 49 -10.33 -3.49 -5.76
C SER A 49 -10.88 -4.53 -4.79
N PRO A 50 -10.17 -5.63 -4.53
CA PRO A 50 -10.54 -6.56 -3.47
C PRO A 50 -10.41 -5.93 -2.07
N ALA A 51 -9.91 -4.69 -1.95
CA ALA A 51 -9.87 -3.98 -0.69
C ALA A 51 -11.26 -3.44 -0.33
N ARG A 52 -11.63 -3.57 0.95
CA ARG A 52 -12.88 -3.01 1.49
C ARG A 52 -12.89 -1.50 1.31
N SER A 53 -13.81 -1.04 0.47
CA SER A 53 -14.07 0.37 0.25
C SER A 53 -15.13 0.89 1.23
N PHE A 54 -15.21 2.21 1.32
CA PHE A 54 -16.24 2.92 2.07
C PHE A 54 -16.67 4.16 1.27
N LEU A 55 -17.93 4.56 1.46
CA LEU A 55 -18.48 5.73 0.81
C LEU A 55 -18.17 6.98 1.65
N LEU A 56 -17.42 7.91 1.08
CA LEU A 56 -17.17 9.22 1.66
C LEU A 56 -18.01 10.29 0.96
N PRO A 57 -18.61 11.23 1.72
CA PRO A 57 -19.16 12.44 1.15
C PRO A 57 -18.01 13.36 0.71
N CYS A 58 -17.86 13.53 -0.61
CA CYS A 58 -16.87 14.42 -1.21
C CYS A 58 -17.60 15.41 -2.13
N ASN A 59 -17.53 16.70 -1.83
CA ASN A 59 -18.10 17.77 -2.65
C ASN A 59 -19.58 17.54 -3.05
N GLY A 60 -20.41 17.12 -2.09
CA GLY A 60 -21.84 16.85 -2.30
C GLY A 60 -22.16 15.54 -3.04
N LYS A 61 -21.15 14.71 -3.35
CA LYS A 61 -21.33 13.39 -3.97
C LYS A 61 -20.81 12.29 -3.04
N ARG A 62 -21.36 11.08 -3.14
CA ARG A 62 -20.80 9.89 -2.47
C ARG A 62 -19.78 9.24 -3.40
N GLU A 63 -18.54 9.22 -2.97
CA GLU A 63 -17.43 8.60 -3.70
C GLU A 63 -16.92 7.38 -2.93
N GLU A 64 -16.50 6.36 -3.67
CA GLU A 64 -15.96 5.13 -3.09
C GLU A 64 -14.45 5.27 -2.89
N HIS A 65 -14.01 5.08 -1.66
CA HIS A 65 -12.61 5.25 -1.25
C HIS A 65 -12.10 4.00 -0.53
N VAL A 66 -10.80 3.78 -0.60
CA VAL A 66 -10.10 2.77 0.20
C VAL A 66 -9.02 3.45 1.04
N LEU A 67 -8.79 2.94 2.24
CA LEU A 67 -7.66 3.37 3.05
C LEU A 67 -6.40 2.71 2.52
N CYS A 68 -5.36 3.51 2.34
CA CYS A 68 -4.07 3.04 1.88
C CYS A 68 -2.92 3.72 2.61
N LEU A 69 -1.71 3.16 2.44
CA LEU A 69 -0.50 3.88 2.81
C LEU A 69 -0.34 5.12 1.93
N LYS A 70 -0.13 6.26 2.57
CA LYS A 70 0.17 7.52 1.91
C LYS A 70 1.38 7.39 0.99
N ARG A 71 1.33 8.11 -0.12
CA ARG A 71 2.44 8.24 -1.06
C ARG A 71 3.04 9.64 -0.98
N ASN A 72 4.35 9.74 -1.16
CA ASN A 72 5.04 11.02 -1.25
C ASN A 72 4.83 11.67 -2.64
N GLY A 73 5.31 12.90 -2.81
CA GLY A 73 5.21 13.63 -4.08
C GLY A 73 5.93 12.99 -5.28
N LYS A 74 6.70 11.91 -5.07
CA LYS A 74 7.31 11.09 -6.14
C LYS A 74 6.51 9.82 -6.43
N GLY A 75 5.30 9.70 -5.90
CA GLY A 75 4.45 8.52 -6.06
C GLY A 75 5.01 7.26 -5.40
N ARG A 76 5.86 7.37 -4.37
CA ARG A 76 6.40 6.22 -3.62
C ARG A 76 5.77 6.15 -2.24
N CYS A 77 5.66 4.95 -1.66
CA CYS A 77 5.19 4.74 -0.30
C CYS A 77 5.95 5.65 0.68
N ILE A 78 5.22 6.31 1.59
CA ILE A 78 5.78 7.22 2.59
C ILE A 78 6.84 6.54 3.47
N PHE A 79 6.76 5.23 3.67
CA PHE A 79 7.70 4.46 4.49
C PHE A 79 8.95 3.98 3.75
N LEU A 80 9.12 4.27 2.47
CA LEU A 80 10.36 3.96 1.74
C LEU A 80 11.51 4.86 2.21
N GLY A 81 12.52 4.28 2.83
CA GLY A 81 13.75 4.95 3.23
C GLY A 81 14.64 5.31 2.04
N LYS A 82 15.60 6.20 2.27
CA LYS A 82 16.58 6.64 1.25
C LYS A 82 17.46 5.50 0.73
N ASN A 83 17.68 4.49 1.56
CA ASN A 83 18.40 3.25 1.25
C ASN A 83 17.54 2.21 0.51
N ASN A 84 16.36 2.60 0.00
CA ASN A 84 15.36 1.69 -0.58
C ASN A 84 14.84 0.63 0.38
N LEU A 85 14.96 0.81 1.71
CA LEU A 85 14.41 -0.13 2.68
C LEU A 85 13.12 0.39 3.32
N CYS A 86 12.20 -0.52 3.63
CA CYS A 86 10.97 -0.19 4.31
C CYS A 86 11.24 0.16 5.79
N ARG A 87 10.89 1.37 6.20
CA ARG A 87 11.13 1.86 7.57
C ARG A 87 10.25 1.20 8.64
N ILE A 88 9.12 0.63 8.25
CA ILE A 88 8.18 -0.05 9.16
C ILE A 88 8.20 -1.58 8.96
N TYR A 89 9.31 -2.14 8.49
CA TYR A 89 9.36 -3.53 8.03
C TYR A 89 8.82 -4.53 9.07
N SER A 90 9.14 -4.38 10.36
CA SER A 90 8.72 -5.29 11.43
C SER A 90 7.21 -5.31 11.69
N PHE A 91 6.54 -4.18 11.52
CA PHE A 91 5.09 -4.01 11.78
C PHE A 91 4.29 -3.63 10.52
N ARG A 92 4.87 -3.85 9.34
CA ARG A 92 4.27 -3.57 8.03
C ARG A 92 2.85 -4.15 7.86
N PRO A 93 2.01 -3.56 7.00
CA PRO A 93 0.67 -4.08 6.69
C PRO A 93 0.69 -5.54 6.25
N MET A 94 -0.43 -6.25 6.42
CA MET A 94 -0.55 -7.67 6.05
C MET A 94 -0.20 -7.90 4.58
N VAL A 95 -0.77 -7.11 3.66
CA VAL A 95 -0.45 -7.21 2.23
C VAL A 95 1.04 -6.99 1.93
N CYS A 96 1.75 -6.15 2.71
CA CYS A 96 3.20 -5.97 2.56
C CYS A 96 4.03 -7.15 3.06
N ARG A 97 3.45 -8.07 3.86
CA ARG A 97 4.14 -9.26 4.35
C ARG A 97 4.24 -10.35 3.30
N GLU A 98 3.34 -10.33 2.33
CA GLU A 98 3.29 -11.30 1.24
C GLU A 98 4.33 -11.00 0.15
N TYR A 99 4.94 -9.81 0.16
CA TYR A 99 6.05 -9.47 -0.74
C TYR A 99 7.42 -9.93 -0.18
N PRO A 100 8.35 -10.36 -1.05
CA PRO A 100 8.20 -10.48 -2.50
C PRO A 100 7.34 -11.71 -2.90
N PHE A 101 6.33 -11.50 -3.75
CA PHE A 101 5.62 -12.63 -4.34
C PHE A 101 6.50 -13.26 -5.42
N GLU A 102 6.94 -14.50 -5.19
CA GLU A 102 7.33 -15.38 -6.29
C GLU A 102 6.08 -16.13 -6.76
N LYS A 103 5.56 -15.76 -7.93
CA LYS A 103 4.61 -16.62 -8.64
C LYS A 103 5.13 -16.83 -10.06
N LYS A 104 5.48 -18.08 -10.36
CA LYS A 104 5.69 -18.56 -11.73
C LYS A 104 4.37 -18.36 -12.48
N GLY A 105 4.36 -17.42 -13.42
CA GLY A 105 3.21 -17.14 -14.30
C GLY A 105 2.42 -15.90 -13.90
N GLY A 106 2.80 -14.76 -14.49
CA GLY A 106 1.94 -13.57 -14.61
C GLY A 106 1.67 -12.79 -13.32
N TRP A 107 1.64 -11.46 -13.43
CA TRP A 107 1.29 -10.54 -12.36
C TRP A 107 -0.24 -10.47 -12.16
N ASP A 108 -0.91 -11.61 -12.14
CA ASP A 108 -2.37 -11.65 -12.05
C ASP A 108 -2.81 -11.44 -10.60
N LYS A 109 -3.22 -10.18 -10.35
CA LYS A 109 -4.26 -9.75 -9.41
C LYS A 109 -4.13 -10.37 -8.01
N VAL A 110 -3.24 -9.80 -7.20
CA VAL A 110 -3.20 -10.10 -5.77
C VAL A 110 -4.15 -9.20 -4.99
N GLN A 111 -4.80 -9.76 -3.99
CA GLN A 111 -5.73 -9.07 -3.11
C GLN A 111 -5.04 -7.92 -2.37
N GLY A 112 -5.22 -6.68 -2.86
CA GLY A 112 -4.94 -5.45 -2.10
C GLY A 112 -3.84 -4.55 -2.64
N GLY A 113 -3.19 -4.92 -3.76
CA GLY A 113 -2.24 -4.07 -4.48
C GLY A 113 -2.79 -3.67 -5.85
N VAL A 114 -3.24 -2.43 -6.01
CA VAL A 114 -3.49 -1.86 -7.33
C VAL A 114 -2.23 -1.15 -7.82
N GLU A 115 -1.88 -1.33 -9.09
CA GLU A 115 -0.77 -0.60 -9.71
C GLU A 115 -1.05 0.90 -9.63
N ALA A 116 -0.07 1.65 -9.11
CA ALA A 116 -0.16 3.08 -9.02
C ALA A 116 -0.12 3.68 -10.44
N PRO A 117 -0.99 4.67 -10.75
CA PRO A 117 -0.91 5.37 -12.03
C PRO A 117 0.48 6.00 -12.19
N GLY A 118 1.16 5.70 -13.31
CA GLY A 118 2.52 6.18 -13.59
C GLY A 118 3.67 5.23 -13.20
N GLY A 119 3.38 4.00 -12.80
CA GLY A 119 4.39 2.94 -12.65
C GLY A 119 4.95 2.50 -14.01
N MET A 120 5.86 3.26 -14.61
CA MET A 120 6.64 2.76 -15.74
C MET A 120 7.48 1.58 -15.25
N GLY A 121 7.22 0.42 -15.85
CA GLY A 121 8.11 -0.73 -15.79
C GLY A 121 9.48 -0.29 -16.32
N ALA A 122 10.47 -0.37 -15.45
CA ALA A 122 11.88 -0.41 -15.79
C ALA A 122 12.45 -1.70 -15.18
#